data_AF-A0A8J3CC21-F1
#
_entry.id   AF-A0A8J3CC21-F1
#
_cell.length_a   1.000
_cell.length_b   1.000
_cell.length_c   1.000
_cell.angle_alpha   90.00
_cell.angle_beta   90.00
_cell.angle_gamma   90.00
#
_symmetry.space_group_name_H-M   'P 1'
#
loop_
_entity.id
_entity.type
_entity.pdbx_description
1 polymer ?
#
loop_
_entity_poly.entity_id
_entity_poly.type
_entity_poly.pdbx_seq_one_letter_code
_entity_poly.pdbx_strand_id
1 'polypeptide(L)'
;MGGYGTNTGEMVATASTIKGLAQTVRDLKNKVSSTAVTAQNFGRAHIGPGGQYPPALQKIATMIEQHAAAMDDFAGRLEGSRGGYEFAESSNTATVRKAGGN
;
A
#
# COMPACT_ATOMS: atom_id res chain seq x y z
N MET A 1 3.06 14.43 -29.58
CA MET A 1 2.06 13.59 -28.89
C MET A 1 2.79 12.76 -27.84
N GLY A 2 2.75 13.14 -26.56
CA GLY A 2 3.51 12.48 -25.49
C GLY A 2 2.78 12.48 -24.16
N GLY A 3 1.46 12.27 -24.18
CA GLY A 3 0.58 12.64 -23.06
C GLY A 3 0.08 11.50 -22.17
N TYR A 4 -0.07 10.26 -22.66
CA TYR A 4 -0.78 9.21 -21.91
C TYR A 4 0.05 7.96 -21.59
N GLY A 5 0.96 7.54 -22.49
CA GLY A 5 1.93 6.46 -22.19
C GLY A 5 2.91 6.83 -21.06
N THR A 6 3.36 8.09 -21.01
CA THR A 6 4.19 8.64 -19.93
C THR A 6 3.45 8.60 -18.59
N ASN A 7 2.20 9.07 -18.55
CA ASN A 7 1.37 9.05 -17.33
C ASN A 7 1.10 7.62 -16.84
N THR A 8 0.90 6.68 -17.75
CA THR A 8 0.69 5.26 -17.41
C THR A 8 1.96 4.63 -16.83
N GLY A 9 3.14 4.97 -17.37
CA GLY A 9 4.43 4.55 -16.83
C GLY A 9 4.73 5.15 -15.45
N GLU A 10 4.42 6.43 -15.24
CA GLU A 10 4.56 7.10 -13.94
C GLU A 10 3.62 6.51 -12.89
N MET A 11 2.40 6.11 -13.27
CA MET A 11 1.47 5.42 -12.36
C MET A 11 1.99 4.05 -11.92
N VAL A 12 2.61 3.28 -12.83
CA VAL A 12 3.20 1.98 -12.49
C VAL A 12 4.42 2.14 -11.58
N ALA A 13 5.27 3.14 -11.85
CA ALA A 13 6.40 3.47 -10.99
C ALA A 13 5.91 3.85 -9.59
N THR A 14 4.89 4.71 -9.50
CA THR A 14 4.28 5.14 -8.24
C THR A 14 3.66 3.96 -7.47
N ALA A 15 2.91 3.09 -8.15
CA ALA A 15 2.33 1.90 -7.55
C ALA A 15 3.42 0.96 -6.98
N SER A 16 4.53 0.79 -7.70
CA SER A 16 5.67 0.01 -7.25
C SER A 16 6.32 0.62 -6.00
N THR A 17 6.49 1.94 -5.96
CA THR A 17 6.96 2.67 -4.77
C THR A 17 6.02 2.48 -3.59
N ILE A 18 4.71 2.58 -3.80
CA ILE A 18 3.71 2.39 -2.74
C ILE A 18 3.77 0.98 -2.16
N LYS A 19 3.89 -0.05 -3.02
CA LYS A 19 4.06 -1.45 -2.57
C LYS A 19 5.34 -1.64 -1.73
N GLY A 20 6.45 -1.01 -2.15
CA GLY A 20 7.70 -1.02 -1.36
C GLY A 20 7.55 -0.36 0.02
N LEU A 21 6.81 0.74 0.09
CA LEU A 21 6.48 1.38 1.36
C LEU A 21 5.53 0.52 2.21
N ALA A 22 4.53 -0.13 1.61
CA ALA A 22 3.63 -1.05 2.30
C ALA A 22 4.42 -2.21 2.96
N GLN A 23 5.44 -2.73 2.28
CA GLN A 23 6.35 -3.72 2.87
C GLN A 23 7.14 -3.15 4.04
N THR A 24 7.65 -1.93 3.93
CA THR A 24 8.35 -1.25 5.03
C THR A 24 7.43 -1.08 6.25
N VAL A 25 6.16 -0.76 6.03
CA VAL A 25 5.13 -0.66 7.08
C VAL A 25 4.88 -2.02 7.74
N ARG A 26 4.83 -3.13 6.97
CA ARG A 26 4.74 -4.49 7.53
C ARG A 26 5.96 -4.86 8.38
N ASP A 27 7.15 -4.43 7.97
CA ASP A 27 8.37 -4.68 8.76
C ASP A 27 8.31 -3.93 10.11
N LEU A 28 7.72 -2.73 10.15
CA LEU A 28 7.45 -2.03 11.41
C LEU A 28 6.44 -2.79 12.27
N LYS A 29 5.37 -3.34 11.68
CA LYS A 29 4.43 -4.21 12.40
C LYS A 29 5.14 -5.41 13.02
N ASN A 30 6.08 -6.02 12.32
CA ASN A 30 6.85 -7.16 12.84
C ASN A 30 7.71 -6.75 14.04
N LYS A 31 8.36 -5.59 13.98
CA LYS A 31 9.13 -5.03 15.12
C LYS A 31 8.25 -4.75 16.34
N VAL A 32 7.07 -4.18 16.14
CA VAL A 32 6.10 -3.93 17.22
C VAL A 32 5.64 -5.27 17.83
N SER A 33 5.33 -6.24 16.98
CA SER A 33 4.84 -7.57 17.40
C SER A 33 5.92 -8.41 18.10
N SER A 34 7.20 -8.22 17.76
CA SER A 34 8.33 -8.92 18.39
C SER A 34 8.76 -8.31 19.73
N THR A 35 8.09 -7.26 20.20
CA THR A 35 8.44 -6.61 21.46
C THR A 35 8.14 -7.55 22.63
N ALA A 36 9.19 -8.06 23.28
CA ALA A 36 9.10 -9.00 24.41
C ALA A 36 8.79 -8.34 25.77
N VAL A 37 8.23 -7.13 25.77
CA VAL A 37 7.95 -6.40 27.01
C VAL A 37 6.75 -7.03 27.71
N THR A 38 6.97 -7.47 28.96
CA THR A 38 5.94 -8.03 29.81
C THR A 38 5.58 -7.07 30.94
N ALA A 39 4.47 -7.31 31.65
CA ALA A 39 4.07 -6.48 32.78
C ALA A 39 5.16 -6.40 33.88
N GLN A 40 5.97 -7.47 34.01
CA GLN A 40 7.07 -7.59 34.94
C GLN A 40 8.20 -6.59 34.63
N ASN A 41 8.35 -6.17 33.37
CA ASN A 41 9.37 -5.20 32.95
C ASN A 41 9.09 -3.78 33.47
N PHE A 42 7.86 -3.48 33.90
CA PHE A 42 7.47 -2.16 34.41
C PHE A 42 7.68 -2.00 35.93
N GLY A 43 8.09 -3.07 36.62
CA GLY A 43 8.29 -3.08 38.07
C GLY A 43 6.98 -3.18 38.87
N ARG A 44 7.09 -3.61 40.14
CA ARG A 44 5.93 -3.96 41.00
C ARG A 44 4.87 -2.87 41.10
N ALA A 45 5.26 -1.61 41.17
CA ALA A 45 4.36 -0.46 41.28
C ALA A 45 3.52 -0.22 40.00
N HIS A 46 3.95 -0.75 38.85
CA HIS A 46 3.32 -0.50 37.55
C HIS A 46 2.86 -1.79 36.86
N ILE A 47 2.75 -2.93 37.56
CA ILE A 47 2.25 -4.19 36.99
C ILE A 47 0.82 -4.03 36.44
N GLY A 48 -0.04 -3.28 37.14
CA GLY A 48 -1.42 -3.04 36.69
C GLY A 48 -1.48 -2.33 35.33
N PRO A 49 -0.95 -1.10 35.20
CA PRO A 49 -0.84 -0.41 33.92
C PRO A 49 0.01 -1.18 32.89
N GLY A 50 1.10 -1.82 33.32
CA GLY A 50 2.00 -2.62 32.48
C GLY A 50 1.33 -3.84 31.84
N GLY A 51 0.29 -4.38 32.46
CA GLY A 51 -0.55 -5.43 31.86
C GLY A 51 -1.33 -4.98 30.63
N GLN A 52 -1.57 -3.68 30.46
CA GLN A 52 -2.25 -3.13 29.28
C GLN A 52 -1.30 -2.91 28.10
N TYR A 53 0.01 -2.97 28.32
CA TYR A 53 1.00 -2.69 27.30
C TYR A 53 1.03 -3.75 26.18
N PRO A 54 1.09 -5.07 26.45
CA PRO A 54 1.00 -6.09 25.40
C PRO A 54 -0.27 -6.01 24.52
N PRO A 55 -1.50 -5.88 25.07
CA PRO A 55 -2.68 -5.75 24.23
C PRO A 55 -2.71 -4.40 23.47
N ALA A 56 -2.13 -3.34 24.00
CA ALA A 56 -1.97 -2.08 23.26
C ALA A 56 -1.03 -2.25 22.05
N LEU A 57 0.09 -2.95 22.21
CA LEU A 57 0.99 -3.27 21.08
C LEU A 57 0.30 -4.10 20.01
N GLN A 58 -0.53 -5.08 20.39
CA GLN A 58 -1.33 -5.83 19.42
C GLN A 58 -2.31 -4.95 18.64
N LYS A 59 -2.98 -3.99 19.29
CA LYS A 59 -3.85 -3.03 18.61
C LYS A 59 -3.06 -2.18 17.61
N ILE A 60 -1.88 -1.71 18.00
CA ILE A 60 -0.99 -0.95 17.11
C ILE A 60 -0.58 -1.81 15.92
N ALA A 61 -0.15 -3.05 16.14
CA ALA A 61 0.20 -3.98 15.07
C ALA A 61 -0.95 -4.18 14.07
N THR A 62 -2.19 -4.33 14.54
CA THR A 62 -3.38 -4.43 13.69
C THR A 62 -3.62 -3.18 12.86
N MET A 63 -3.47 -1.99 13.45
CA MET A 63 -3.62 -0.73 12.71
C MET A 63 -2.54 -0.57 11.63
N ILE A 64 -1.30 -0.97 11.92
CA ILE A 64 -0.20 -0.94 10.96
C ILE A 64 -0.48 -1.90 9.79
N GLU A 65 -0.98 -3.11 10.06
CA GLU A 65 -1.36 -4.06 9.02
C GLU A 65 -2.49 -3.53 8.13
N GLN A 66 -3.52 -2.95 8.73
CA GLN A 66 -4.63 -2.34 7.98
C GLN A 66 -4.15 -1.19 7.08
N HIS A 67 -3.20 -0.39 7.57
CA HIS A 67 -2.61 0.67 6.76
C HIS A 67 -1.81 0.12 5.57
N ALA A 68 -0.96 -0.90 5.79
CA ALA A 68 -0.23 -1.56 4.71
C ALA A 68 -1.19 -2.19 3.67
N ALA A 69 -2.29 -2.81 4.12
CA ALA A 69 -3.31 -3.36 3.22
C ALA A 69 -4.00 -2.27 2.38
N ALA A 70 -4.30 -1.11 2.97
CA ALA A 70 -4.86 0.02 2.24
C ALA A 70 -3.89 0.59 1.21
N MET A 71 -2.59 0.59 1.50
CA MET A 71 -1.55 1.00 0.53
C MET A 71 -1.48 0.03 -0.64
N ASP A 72 -1.54 -1.29 -0.39
CA ASP A 72 -1.57 -2.29 -1.46
C ASP A 72 -2.84 -2.21 -2.32
N ASP A 73 -4.01 -1.98 -1.70
CA ASP A 73 -5.26 -1.74 -2.45
C ASP A 73 -5.14 -0.51 -3.34
N PHE A 74 -4.60 0.59 -2.80
CA PHE A 74 -4.39 1.81 -3.59
C PHE A 74 -3.41 1.59 -4.75
N ALA A 75 -2.29 0.90 -4.52
CA ALA A 75 -1.35 0.54 -5.58
C ALA A 75 -2.00 -0.37 -6.64
N GLY A 76 -2.80 -1.34 -6.22
CA GLY A 76 -3.56 -2.22 -7.12
C GLY A 76 -4.57 -1.44 -7.97
N ARG A 77 -5.23 -0.42 -7.42
CA ARG A 77 -6.12 0.47 -8.18
C ARG A 77 -5.38 1.34 -9.20
N LEU A 78 -4.17 1.81 -8.87
CA LEU A 78 -3.32 2.54 -9.82
C LEU A 78 -2.90 1.64 -11.00
N GLU A 79 -2.51 0.40 -10.72
CA GLU A 79 -2.21 -0.59 -11.75
C GLU A 79 -3.44 -0.98 -12.57
N GLY A 80 -4.61 -1.13 -11.94
CA GLY A 80 -5.87 -1.41 -12.64
C GLY A 80 -6.33 -0.25 -13.53
N SER A 81 -6.07 0.98 -13.12
CA SER A 81 -6.41 2.18 -13.90
C SER A 81 -5.64 2.23 -15.23
N ARG A 82 -4.41 1.70 -15.29
CA ARG A 82 -3.66 1.50 -16.54
C ARG A 82 -4.45 0.65 -17.54
N GLY A 83 -5.07 -0.44 -17.11
CA GLY A 83 -5.82 -1.33 -18.01
C GLY A 83 -7.00 -0.61 -18.69
N GLY A 84 -7.63 0.34 -17.99
CA GLY A 84 -8.64 1.23 -18.56
C GLY A 84 -8.07 2.19 -19.62
N TYR A 85 -6.86 2.73 -19.38
CA TYR A 85 -6.18 3.60 -20.35
C TYR A 85 -5.68 2.85 -21.60
N GLU A 86 -5.10 1.66 -21.44
CA GLU A 86 -4.65 0.81 -22.56
C GLU A 86 -5.83 0.36 -23.44
N PHE A 87 -6.97 0.01 -22.81
CA PHE A 87 -8.19 -0.34 -23.55
C PHE A 87 -8.74 0.86 -24.35
N ALA A 88 -8.80 2.04 -23.74
CA ALA A 88 -9.22 3.26 -24.41
C ALA A 88 -8.29 3.62 -25.59
N GLU A 89 -6.97 3.40 -25.46
CA GLU A 89 -6.00 3.61 -26.53
C GLU A 89 -6.20 2.63 -27.70
N SER A 90 -6.40 1.35 -27.43
CA SER A 90 -6.70 0.34 -28.45
C SER A 90 -7.95 0.71 -29.26
N SER A 91 -9.02 1.11 -28.56
CA SER A 91 -10.28 1.53 -29.18
C SER A 91 -10.14 2.82 -30.00
N ASN A 92 -9.46 3.83 -29.47
CA ASN A 92 -9.25 5.09 -30.19
C ASN A 92 -8.31 4.91 -31.38
N THR A 93 -7.22 4.15 -31.25
CA THR A 93 -6.29 3.88 -32.36
C THR A 93 -6.99 3.11 -33.48
N ALA A 94 -7.83 2.12 -33.15
CA ALA A 94 -8.63 1.39 -34.12
C ALA A 94 -9.66 2.29 -34.84
N THR A 95 -10.28 3.22 -34.11
CA THR A 95 -11.25 4.18 -34.66
C THR A 95 -10.58 5.22 -35.55
N VAL A 96 -9.44 5.78 -35.12
CA VAL A 96 -8.67 6.75 -35.91
C VAL A 96 -8.08 6.09 -37.17
N ARG A 97 -7.58 4.84 -37.09
CA ARG A 97 -7.16 4.08 -38.29
C ARG A 97 -8.30 3.86 -39.27
N LYS A 98 -9.53 3.61 -38.80
CA LYS A 98 -10.71 3.49 -39.66
C LYS A 98 -11.17 4.83 -40.23
N ALA A 99 -10.99 5.93 -39.50
CA ALA A 99 -11.47 7.25 -39.89
C ALA A 99 -10.46 8.05 -40.75
N GLY A 100 -9.16 7.72 -40.68
CA GLY A 100 -8.08 8.44 -41.36
C GLY A 100 -7.43 7.71 -42.53
N GLY A 101 -7.95 6.56 -42.96
CA GLY A 101 -7.44 5.82 -44.11
C GLY A 101 -7.98 6.35 -45.44
N ASN A 102 -7.33 7.38 -45.98
CA ASN A 102 -7.24 7.66 -47.42
C ASN A 102 -5.76 7.80 -47.77
#